data_AF-A0A0K8R8V8-F1
#
_entry.id   AF-A0A0K8R8V8-F1
#
_cell.length_a   1.000
_cell.length_b   1.000
_cell.length_c   1.000
_cell.angle_alpha   90.00
_cell.angle_beta   90.00
_cell.angle_gamma   90.00
#
_symmetry.space_group_name_H-M   'P 1'
#
loop_
_entity.id
_entity.type
_entity.pdbx_description
1 polymer ?
#
loop_
_entity_poly.entity_id
_entity_poly.type
_entity_poly.pdbx_seq_one_letter_code
_entity_poly.pdbx_strand_id
1 'polypeptide(L)'
;MKTALTCALFGILFFGSQCSSNEQESTPTPQEELYKRHYQNASGLCGSWYRNESTLESIYNCTVQALVLQGYPIVNTTWEGLRHKYNWTIPRFVGFMCNFTVAMPEEFYFMFAFEEGLEQERMERSGEDSVTTEAPRVPERELTYAEGNCSEKINAKTTPAPTTPFKPAVVAIA
;
A
#
# COMPACT_ATOMS: atom_id res chain seq x y z
N MET A 1 23.08 -30.44 17.86
CA MET A 1 23.20 -30.35 19.32
C MET A 1 24.48 -29.60 19.69
N LYS A 2 24.46 -28.26 19.77
CA LYS A 2 25.66 -27.47 20.14
C LYS A 2 25.39 -26.02 20.61
N THR A 3 24.21 -25.73 21.16
CA THR A 3 23.85 -24.37 21.60
C THR A 3 23.18 -24.29 22.98
N ALA A 4 23.18 -25.37 23.76
CA ALA A 4 22.58 -25.38 25.10
C ALA A 4 23.58 -25.17 26.26
N LEU A 5 24.86 -24.90 25.99
CA LEU A 5 25.91 -24.93 27.02
C LEU A 5 26.41 -23.55 27.51
N THR A 6 25.75 -22.45 27.14
CA THR A 6 26.16 -21.10 27.57
C THR A 6 25.28 -20.50 28.67
N CYS A 7 24.11 -21.07 28.95
CA CYS A 7 23.24 -20.56 30.02
C CYS A 7 23.56 -21.15 31.41
N ALA A 8 24.40 -22.18 31.49
CA ALA A 8 24.64 -22.95 32.72
C ALA A 8 25.91 -22.56 33.52
N LEU A 9 26.77 -21.66 33.01
CA LEU A 9 28.09 -21.42 33.64
C LEU A 9 28.23 -20.13 34.44
N PHE A 10 27.22 -19.25 34.47
CA PHE A 10 27.23 -18.01 35.28
C PHE A 10 26.07 -17.90 36.28
N GLY A 11 25.37 -19.01 36.56
CA GLY A 11 24.12 -19.02 37.33
C GLY A 11 24.22 -19.44 38.80
N ILE A 12 25.33 -19.17 39.53
CA ILE A 12 25.44 -19.57 40.95
C ILE A 12 25.85 -18.44 41.91
N LEU A 13 25.96 -17.16 41.50
CA LEU A 13 26.38 -16.12 42.47
C LEU A 13 25.45 -14.91 42.64
N PHE A 14 24.41 -14.71 41.83
CA PHE A 14 23.44 -13.64 42.09
C PHE A 14 22.01 -14.09 41.75
N PHE A 15 21.16 -14.07 42.78
CA PHE A 15 19.72 -14.29 42.82
C PHE A 15 18.95 -14.28 41.48
N GLY A 16 18.33 -15.43 41.16
CA GLY A 16 16.87 -15.48 41.01
C GLY A 16 16.20 -15.02 39.72
N SER A 17 16.87 -14.90 38.57
CA SER A 17 16.17 -14.72 37.29
C SER A 17 15.94 -16.08 36.62
N GLN A 18 14.71 -16.62 36.73
CA GLN A 18 14.28 -17.69 35.85
C GLN A 18 14.49 -17.23 34.40
N CYS A 19 15.16 -18.04 33.59
CA CYS A 19 15.16 -17.91 32.14
C CYS A 19 13.75 -18.21 31.64
N SER A 20 12.86 -17.23 31.75
CA SER A 20 11.57 -17.25 31.08
C SER A 20 11.83 -16.78 29.65
N SER A 21 11.96 -17.74 28.74
CA SER A 21 11.74 -17.48 27.31
C SER A 21 10.26 -17.22 27.11
N ASN A 22 9.76 -16.09 27.60
CA ASN A 22 8.51 -15.55 27.06
C ASN A 22 8.89 -14.94 25.72
N GLU A 23 8.33 -15.52 24.65
CA GLU A 23 8.13 -14.79 23.40
C GLU A 23 7.31 -13.55 23.76
N GLN A 24 8.03 -12.47 24.05
CA GLN A 24 7.42 -11.21 24.38
C GLN A 24 6.86 -10.67 23.06
N GLU A 25 5.58 -10.93 22.84
CA GLU A 25 4.77 -10.24 21.84
C GLU A 25 5.10 -8.75 21.96
N SER A 26 5.85 -8.24 20.99
CA SER A 26 6.39 -6.89 21.03
C SER A 26 5.20 -5.94 21.07
N THR A 27 5.07 -5.15 22.13
CA THR A 27 4.07 -4.09 22.20
C THR A 27 4.22 -3.20 20.96
N PRO A 28 3.15 -2.95 20.19
CA PRO A 28 3.23 -2.13 18.99
C PRO A 28 3.78 -0.74 19.31
N THR A 29 4.62 -0.23 18.43
CA THR A 29 5.05 1.16 18.50
C THR A 29 3.86 2.09 18.20
N PRO A 30 3.87 3.35 18.71
CA PRO A 30 2.84 4.34 18.37
C PRO A 30 2.67 4.54 16.86
N GLN A 31 3.76 4.40 16.10
CA GLN A 31 3.73 4.46 14.65
C GLN A 31 2.95 3.29 14.07
N GLU A 32 3.26 2.06 14.44
CA GLU A 32 2.51 0.87 13.97
C GLU A 32 1.02 0.96 14.29
N GLU A 33 0.65 1.49 15.45
CA GLU A 33 -0.77 1.74 15.78
C GLU A 33 -1.43 2.76 14.85
N LEU A 34 -0.73 3.84 14.49
CA LEU A 34 -1.22 4.84 13.54
C LEU A 34 -1.45 4.23 12.16
N TYR A 35 -0.47 3.47 11.63
CA TYR A 35 -0.60 2.78 10.34
C TYR A 35 -1.74 1.76 10.38
N LYS A 36 -1.82 0.97 11.44
CA LYS A 36 -2.90 0.00 11.62
C LYS A 36 -4.27 0.69 11.60
N ARG A 37 -4.45 1.77 12.37
CA ARG A 37 -5.72 2.51 12.43
C ARG A 37 -6.17 3.02 11.06
N HIS A 38 -5.27 3.54 10.24
CA HIS A 38 -5.61 4.14 8.96
C HIS A 38 -5.69 3.13 7.82
N TYR A 39 -4.81 2.13 7.81
CA TYR A 39 -4.62 1.26 6.65
C TYR A 39 -5.06 -0.18 6.86
N GLN A 40 -5.42 -0.63 8.06
CA GLN A 40 -5.88 -2.02 8.24
C GLN A 40 -7.14 -2.34 7.41
N ASN A 41 -8.01 -1.37 7.15
CA ASN A 41 -9.24 -1.58 6.39
C ASN A 41 -9.25 -0.86 5.01
N ALA A 42 -8.18 -0.14 4.67
CA ALA A 42 -8.11 0.58 3.39
C ALA A 42 -7.93 -0.40 2.23
N SER A 43 -8.74 -0.37 1.19
CA SER A 43 -8.58 -1.30 0.05
C SER A 43 -7.51 -0.84 -0.94
N GLY A 44 -7.25 0.47 -1.06
CA GLY A 44 -6.32 1.05 -2.04
C GLY A 44 -4.84 0.76 -1.83
N LEU A 45 -3.97 1.58 -2.45
CA LEU A 45 -2.53 1.33 -2.51
C LEU A 45 -1.88 1.25 -1.11
N CYS A 46 -2.18 2.20 -0.23
CA CYS A 46 -1.61 2.22 1.12
C CYS A 46 -2.05 1.03 1.98
N GLY A 47 -3.29 0.57 1.79
CA GLY A 47 -3.78 -0.61 2.49
C GLY A 47 -3.17 -1.91 1.99
N SER A 48 -2.99 -2.04 0.67
CA SER A 48 -2.24 -3.16 0.10
C SER A 48 -0.79 -3.13 0.54
N TRP A 49 -0.11 -1.99 0.48
CA TRP A 49 1.27 -1.85 0.95
C TRP A 49 1.42 -2.25 2.42
N TYR A 50 0.48 -1.83 3.28
CA TYR A 50 0.51 -2.18 4.71
C TYR A 50 0.22 -3.66 4.99
N ARG A 51 -0.74 -4.28 4.29
CA ARG A 51 -1.21 -5.65 4.63
C ARG A 51 -0.63 -6.75 3.77
N ASN A 52 -0.45 -6.48 2.49
CA ASN A 52 -0.10 -7.47 1.48
C ASN A 52 0.56 -6.82 0.25
N GLU A 53 1.88 -6.74 0.30
CA GLU A 53 2.70 -6.17 -0.78
C GLU A 53 2.66 -7.01 -2.06
N SER A 54 2.25 -8.28 -2.01
CA SER A 54 2.26 -9.18 -3.18
C SER A 54 1.32 -8.75 -4.31
N THR A 55 0.22 -8.05 -3.99
CA THR A 55 -0.73 -7.53 -4.98
C THR A 55 -0.48 -6.07 -5.32
N LEU A 56 0.42 -5.39 -4.59
CA LEU A 56 0.61 -3.95 -4.66
C LEU A 56 0.99 -3.46 -6.05
N GLU A 57 1.97 -4.11 -6.69
CA GLU A 57 2.41 -3.70 -8.03
C GLU A 57 1.29 -3.87 -9.08
N SER A 58 0.46 -4.90 -8.92
CA SER A 58 -0.69 -5.10 -9.80
C SER A 58 -1.73 -4.00 -9.61
N ILE A 59 -2.00 -3.61 -8.36
CA ILE A 59 -2.97 -2.55 -8.04
C ILE A 59 -2.44 -1.21 -8.55
N TYR A 60 -1.16 -0.92 -8.33
CA TYR A 60 -0.48 0.28 -8.84
C TYR A 60 -0.60 0.40 -10.36
N ASN A 61 -0.19 -0.64 -11.10
CA ASN A 61 -0.21 -0.62 -12.56
C ASN A 61 -1.65 -0.48 -13.10
N CYS A 62 -2.61 -1.18 -12.49
CA CYS A 62 -4.03 -1.04 -12.82
C CYS A 62 -4.54 0.39 -12.59
N THR A 63 -4.17 1.00 -11.46
CA THR A 63 -4.61 2.36 -11.08
C THR A 63 -4.09 3.39 -12.07
N VAL A 64 -2.77 3.36 -12.35
CA VAL A 64 -2.15 4.25 -13.34
C VAL A 64 -2.81 4.08 -14.71
N GLN A 65 -3.02 2.84 -15.15
CA GLN A 65 -3.66 2.57 -16.44
C GLN A 65 -5.11 3.08 -16.48
N ALA A 66 -5.88 2.88 -15.42
CA ALA A 66 -7.27 3.32 -15.34
C ALA A 66 -7.38 4.85 -15.46
N LEU A 67 -6.54 5.59 -14.72
CA LEU A 67 -6.52 7.05 -14.76
C LEU A 67 -6.06 7.60 -16.11
N VAL A 68 -5.05 6.99 -16.73
CA VAL A 68 -4.62 7.34 -18.09
C VAL A 68 -5.79 7.16 -19.08
N LEU A 69 -6.53 6.05 -18.99
CA LEU A 69 -7.70 5.79 -19.84
C LEU A 69 -8.86 6.76 -19.58
N GLN A 70 -8.96 7.30 -18.36
CA GLN A 70 -9.93 8.34 -17.99
C GLN A 70 -9.51 9.75 -18.44
N GLY A 71 -8.37 9.90 -19.11
CA GLY A 71 -7.89 11.19 -19.62
C GLY A 71 -6.96 11.94 -18.68
N TYR A 72 -6.40 11.28 -17.67
CA TYR A 72 -5.45 11.86 -16.72
C TYR A 72 -4.03 11.30 -16.90
N PRO A 73 -3.35 11.55 -18.04
CA PRO A 73 -2.03 10.98 -18.30
C PRO A 73 -0.94 11.49 -17.35
N ILE A 74 -1.18 12.64 -16.70
CA ILE A 74 -0.23 13.28 -15.78
C ILE A 74 0.18 12.36 -14.63
N VAL A 75 -0.70 11.46 -14.17
CA VAL A 75 -0.37 10.52 -13.08
C VAL A 75 0.79 9.61 -13.45
N ASN A 76 0.81 9.09 -14.68
CA ASN A 76 1.85 8.17 -15.15
C ASN A 76 3.19 8.92 -15.25
N THR A 77 3.16 10.12 -15.84
CA THR A 77 4.36 10.96 -15.98
C THR A 77 4.93 11.35 -14.63
N THR A 78 4.09 11.77 -13.68
CA THR A 78 4.53 12.19 -12.34
C THR A 78 5.04 10.99 -11.53
N TRP A 79 4.29 9.89 -11.45
CA TRP A 79 4.66 8.76 -10.60
C TRP A 79 5.89 8.03 -11.13
N GLU A 80 5.96 7.70 -12.42
CA GLU A 80 7.16 7.08 -13.00
C GLU A 80 8.33 8.06 -13.04
N GLY A 81 8.09 9.36 -13.27
CA GLY A 81 9.12 10.39 -13.19
C GLY A 81 9.79 10.45 -11.81
N LEU A 82 9.01 10.46 -10.73
CA LEU A 82 9.53 10.40 -9.37
C LEU A 82 10.24 9.08 -9.07
N ARG A 83 9.65 7.94 -9.45
CA ARG A 83 10.27 6.61 -9.28
C ARG A 83 11.63 6.53 -9.95
N HIS A 84 11.75 7.02 -11.19
CA HIS A 84 13.03 7.00 -11.91
C HIS A 84 14.04 8.00 -11.34
N LYS A 85 13.61 9.23 -11.01
CA LYS A 85 14.47 10.27 -10.41
C LYS A 85 15.14 9.81 -9.12
N TYR A 86 14.41 9.09 -8.27
CA TYR A 86 14.92 8.61 -6.97
C TYR A 86 15.30 7.13 -6.95
N ASN A 87 15.23 6.44 -8.10
CA ASN A 87 15.49 5.00 -8.25
C ASN A 87 14.69 4.14 -7.26
N TRP A 88 13.38 4.39 -7.17
CA TRP A 88 12.46 3.68 -6.27
C TRP A 88 11.71 2.56 -6.98
N THR A 89 11.59 1.41 -6.31
CA THR A 89 10.64 0.36 -6.68
C THR A 89 9.20 0.82 -6.41
N ILE A 90 8.21 0.13 -6.97
CA ILE A 90 6.79 0.51 -6.77
C ILE A 90 6.46 0.46 -5.27
N PRO A 91 6.81 -0.60 -4.52
CA PRO A 91 6.49 -0.63 -3.11
C PRO A 91 7.19 0.44 -2.29
N ARG A 92 8.42 0.79 -2.65
CA ARG A 92 9.13 1.88 -1.98
C ARG A 92 8.48 3.23 -2.23
N PHE A 93 8.05 3.49 -3.46
CA PHE A 93 7.34 4.71 -3.82
C PHE A 93 5.99 4.81 -3.10
N VAL A 94 5.17 3.75 -3.14
CA VAL A 94 3.88 3.73 -2.43
C VAL A 94 4.09 3.85 -0.92
N GLY A 95 5.07 3.15 -0.35
CA GLY A 95 5.39 3.29 1.08
C GLY A 95 5.77 4.71 1.47
N PHE A 96 6.37 5.47 0.55
CA PHE A 96 6.67 6.89 0.74
C PHE A 96 5.41 7.75 0.65
N MET A 97 4.52 7.49 -0.32
CA MET A 97 3.20 8.15 -0.42
C MET A 97 2.35 7.94 0.83
N CYS A 98 2.44 6.76 1.44
CA CYS A 98 1.65 6.37 2.60
C CYS A 98 2.34 6.70 3.93
N ASN A 99 3.43 7.46 3.91
CA ASN A 99 4.19 7.76 5.12
C ASN A 99 3.64 8.98 5.86
N PHE A 100 3.13 8.79 7.08
CA PHE A 100 2.60 9.89 7.91
C PHE A 100 3.65 10.88 8.43
N THR A 101 4.94 10.57 8.33
CA THR A 101 6.04 11.36 8.90
C THR A 101 6.87 12.10 7.85
N VAL A 102 6.60 11.87 6.57
CA VAL A 102 7.39 12.42 5.46
C VAL A 102 6.47 13.05 4.43
N ALA A 103 6.87 14.20 3.89
CA ALA A 103 6.15 14.85 2.79
C ALA A 103 6.61 14.30 1.43
N MET A 104 5.67 14.14 0.51
CA MET A 104 6.01 13.85 -0.89
C MET A 104 6.74 15.06 -1.52
N PRO A 105 7.57 14.83 -2.56
CA PRO A 105 8.10 15.93 -3.36
C PRO A 105 6.98 16.79 -3.94
N GLU A 106 7.23 18.09 -4.11
CA GLU A 106 6.22 19.07 -4.56
C GLU A 106 5.56 18.66 -5.90
N GLU A 107 6.34 18.06 -6.80
CA GLU A 107 5.87 17.59 -8.11
C GLU A 107 4.75 16.55 -8.00
N PHE A 108 4.67 15.82 -6.89
CA PHE A 108 3.58 14.88 -6.63
C PHE A 108 2.24 15.60 -6.47
N TYR A 109 2.21 16.76 -5.82
CA TYR A 109 0.95 17.45 -5.51
C TYR A 109 0.39 18.20 -6.71
N PHE A 110 1.24 18.64 -7.65
CA PHE A 110 0.80 19.38 -8.84
C PHE A 110 -0.07 18.57 -9.80
N MET A 111 -0.06 17.24 -9.70
CA MET A 111 -0.93 16.42 -10.55
C MET A 111 -2.39 16.46 -10.12
N PHE A 112 -2.73 16.99 -8.93
CA PHE A 112 -4.08 16.98 -8.40
C PHE A 112 -4.86 18.25 -8.72
N ALA A 113 -6.16 18.09 -8.99
CA ALA A 113 -7.12 19.19 -9.03
C ALA A 113 -7.69 19.39 -7.62
N PHE A 114 -7.29 20.47 -6.96
CA PHE A 114 -7.88 20.85 -5.68
C PHE A 114 -9.26 21.50 -5.91
N GLU A 115 -10.24 21.21 -5.05
CA GLU A 115 -11.64 21.65 -5.23
C GLU A 115 -11.82 23.17 -5.36
N GLU A 116 -10.94 23.99 -4.74
CA GLU A 116 -10.95 25.44 -4.93
C GLU A 116 -10.67 25.87 -6.39
N GLY A 117 -9.96 25.05 -7.17
CA GLY A 117 -9.68 25.31 -8.59
C GLY A 117 -10.75 24.83 -9.56
N LEU A 118 -11.60 23.88 -9.14
CA LEU A 118 -12.64 23.31 -10.03
C LEU A 118 -13.76 24.30 -10.34
N GLU A 119 -14.13 25.16 -9.38
CA GLU A 119 -15.13 26.22 -9.61
C GLU A 119 -14.57 27.34 -10.49
N GLN A 120 -13.26 27.64 -10.38
CA GLN A 120 -12.60 28.68 -11.15
C GLN A 120 -12.32 28.24 -12.60
N GLU A 121 -11.81 27.02 -12.82
CA GLU A 121 -11.63 26.45 -14.16
C GLU A 121 -12.96 26.26 -14.90
N ARG A 122 -14.05 25.92 -14.18
CA ARG A 122 -15.39 25.79 -14.77
C ARG A 122 -15.95 27.15 -15.23
N MET A 123 -15.60 28.23 -14.54
CA MET A 123 -16.01 29.59 -14.86
C MET A 123 -15.18 30.17 -16.02
N GLU A 124 -13.87 29.89 -16.08
CA GLU A 124 -12.99 30.30 -17.19
C GLU A 124 -13.30 29.54 -18.49
N ARG A 125 -13.65 28.25 -18.41
CA ARG A 125 -14.00 27.43 -19.58
C ARG A 125 -15.29 27.84 -20.28
N SER A 126 -16.20 28.57 -19.61
CA SER A 126 -17.44 29.03 -20.24
C SER A 126 -17.28 30.31 -21.06
N GLY A 127 -16.09 30.92 -21.07
CA GLY A 127 -15.86 32.25 -21.65
C GLY A 127 -14.88 32.33 -22.82
N GLU A 128 -13.94 31.39 -23.00
CA GLU A 128 -12.88 31.59 -23.99
C GLU A 128 -12.38 30.29 -24.61
N ASP A 129 -12.10 30.36 -25.90
CA ASP A 129 -11.57 29.31 -26.79
C ASP A 129 -10.08 29.03 -26.46
N SER A 130 -9.73 28.91 -25.18
CA SER A 130 -8.37 28.66 -24.73
C SER A 130 -8.09 27.16 -24.80
N VAL A 131 -7.34 26.75 -25.83
CA VAL A 131 -6.65 25.47 -25.84
C VAL A 131 -5.65 25.46 -24.69
N THR A 132 -6.07 25.00 -23.51
CA THR A 132 -5.19 24.80 -22.37
C THR A 132 -4.25 23.65 -22.73
N THR A 133 -2.96 23.94 -22.88
CA THR A 133 -1.89 22.97 -23.20
C THR A 133 -1.44 22.14 -21.99
N GLU A 134 -2.01 22.39 -20.81
CA GLU A 134 -1.68 21.67 -19.58
C GLU A 134 -2.43 20.32 -19.52
N ALA A 135 -1.73 19.26 -19.10
CA ALA A 135 -2.35 17.94 -18.96
C ALA A 135 -3.46 17.99 -17.88
N PRO A 136 -4.61 17.32 -18.09
CA PRO A 136 -5.70 17.33 -17.11
C PRO A 136 -5.23 16.82 -15.74
N ARG A 137 -5.44 17.63 -14.70
CA ARG A 137 -5.13 17.26 -13.31
C ARG A 137 -6.17 16.26 -12.78
N VAL A 138 -5.74 15.42 -11.84
CA VAL A 138 -6.54 14.32 -11.29
C VAL A 138 -7.36 14.82 -10.09
N PRO A 139 -8.69 14.73 -10.11
CA PRO A 139 -9.46 14.93 -8.89
C PRO A 139 -9.19 13.79 -7.89
N GLU A 140 -9.05 14.11 -6.60
CA GLU A 140 -8.72 13.12 -5.55
C GLU A 140 -9.72 11.94 -5.50
N ARG A 141 -11.00 12.22 -5.78
CA ARG A 141 -12.05 11.19 -5.88
C ARG A 141 -11.79 10.17 -6.99
N GLU A 142 -11.23 10.60 -8.13
CA GLU A 142 -10.96 9.72 -9.27
C GLU A 142 -9.78 8.80 -8.95
N LEU A 143 -8.74 9.32 -8.29
CA LEU A 143 -7.65 8.50 -7.78
C LEU A 143 -8.17 7.44 -6.80
N THR A 144 -8.93 7.87 -5.78
CA THR A 144 -9.49 6.98 -4.76
C THR A 144 -10.38 5.90 -5.38
N TYR A 145 -11.22 6.28 -6.34
CA TYR A 145 -12.10 5.34 -7.05
C TYR A 145 -11.31 4.33 -7.89
N ALA A 146 -10.29 4.79 -8.63
CA ALA A 146 -9.43 3.93 -9.44
C ALA A 146 -8.67 2.91 -8.57
N GLU A 147 -8.07 3.37 -7.45
CA GLU A 147 -7.38 2.50 -6.51
C GLU A 147 -8.30 1.42 -5.93
N GLY A 148 -9.49 1.83 -5.47
CA GLY A 148 -10.47 0.92 -4.87
C GLY A 148 -10.95 -0.15 -5.85
N ASN A 149 -11.32 0.25 -7.07
CA ASN A 149 -11.81 -0.66 -8.11
C ASN A 149 -10.72 -1.64 -8.58
N CYS A 150 -9.49 -1.15 -8.78
CA CYS A 150 -8.36 -2.00 -9.12
C CYS A 150 -8.04 -3.01 -8.02
N SER A 151 -8.05 -2.57 -6.75
CA SER A 151 -7.85 -3.46 -5.60
C SER A 151 -8.91 -4.55 -5.51
N GLU A 152 -10.20 -4.19 -5.62
CA GLU A 152 -11.30 -5.15 -5.60
C GLU A 152 -11.13 -6.20 -6.70
N LYS A 153 -10.88 -5.75 -7.93
CA LYS A 153 -10.71 -6.63 -9.09
C LYS A 153 -9.52 -7.59 -8.94
N ILE A 154 -8.41 -7.15 -8.36
CA ILE A 154 -7.20 -7.97 -8.20
C ILE A 154 -7.34 -8.95 -7.05
N ASN A 155 -7.89 -8.51 -5.92
CA ASN A 155 -8.11 -9.36 -4.75
C ASN A 155 -9.19 -10.42 -5.02
N ALA A 156 -10.23 -10.09 -5.79
CA ALA A 156 -11.21 -11.07 -6.26
C ALA A 156 -10.55 -12.18 -7.10
N LYS A 157 -9.61 -11.83 -7.98
CA LYS A 157 -8.87 -12.79 -8.82
C LYS A 157 -7.86 -13.65 -8.06
N THR A 158 -7.34 -13.16 -6.94
CA THR A 158 -6.31 -13.85 -6.14
C THR A 158 -6.89 -14.67 -4.98
N THR A 159 -8.22 -14.66 -4.81
CA THR A 159 -8.89 -15.52 -3.83
C THR A 159 -8.65 -16.99 -4.21
N PRO A 160 -8.00 -17.81 -3.36
CA PRO A 160 -7.78 -19.22 -3.65
C PRO A 160 -9.11 -19.94 -3.85
N ALA A 161 -9.19 -20.84 -4.83
CA ALA A 161 -10.33 -21.75 -4.94
C ALA A 161 -10.48 -22.52 -3.60
N PRO A 162 -11.71 -22.81 -3.14
CA PRO A 162 -11.93 -23.54 -1.90
C PRO A 162 -11.12 -24.84 -1.96
N THR A 163 -10.22 -25.05 -0.99
CA THR A 163 -9.50 -26.31 -0.89
C THR A 163 -10.50 -27.35 -0.39
N THR A 164 -11.21 -27.99 -1.31
CA THR A 164 -12.06 -29.14 -0.99
C THR A 164 -11.18 -30.18 -0.31
N PRO A 165 -11.43 -30.56 0.96
CA PRO A 165 -10.60 -31.56 1.62
C PRO A 165 -10.77 -32.87 0.87
N PHE A 166 -9.67 -33.40 0.31
CA PHE A 166 -9.65 -34.77 -0.20
C PHE A 166 -9.85 -35.69 1.00
N LYS A 167 -11.08 -36.20 1.17
CA LYS A 167 -11.38 -37.23 2.16
C LYS A 167 -10.69 -38.51 1.71
N PRO A 168 -9.69 -39.05 2.45
CA PRO A 168 -9.09 -40.31 2.05
C PRO A 168 -10.13 -41.42 2.24
N ALA A 169 -10.33 -42.22 1.19
CA ALA A 169 -11.16 -43.42 1.28
C ALA A 169 -10.46 -44.41 2.21
N VAL A 170 -11.03 -44.62 3.39
CA VAL A 170 -10.63 -45.69 4.30
C VAL A 170 -11.02 -47.01 3.61
N VAL A 171 -10.03 -47.73 3.10
CA VAL A 171 -10.19 -49.11 2.67
C VAL A 171 -10.33 -49.96 3.93
N ALA A 172 -11.56 -50.41 4.21
CA ALA A 172 -11.80 -51.43 5.21
C ALA A 172 -11.30 -52.77 4.66
N ILE A 173 -10.31 -53.35 5.35
CA ILE A 173 -9.85 -54.73 5.12
C ILE A 173 -10.62 -55.60 6.12
N ALA A 174 -11.42 -56.54 5.61
CA ALA A 174 -12.04 -57.63 6.37
C ALA A 174 -11.89 -58.91 5.56
#